data_AF-A0A559TCY3-F1
#
_entry.id   AF-A0A559TCY3-F1
#
_cell.length_a   1.000
_cell.length_b   1.000
_cell.length_c   1.000
_cell.angle_alpha   90.00
_cell.angle_beta   90.00
_cell.angle_gamma   90.00
#
_symmetry.space_group_name_H-M   'P 1'
#
loop_
_entity.id
_entity.type
_entity.pdbx_description
1 polymer ?
#
loop_
_entity_poly.entity_id
_entity_poly.type
_entity_poly.pdbx_seq_one_letter_code
_entity_poly.pdbx_strand_id
1 'polypeptide(L)' 'MKTIKQLKKLINYAQTDDVFREYLKSLESAGVITINSDDITEKSVGDDFYERVANVFGIQLDADLNPVLPDAEGER' A
#
# COMPACT_ATOMS: atom_id res chain seq x y z
N MET A 1 -8.10 5.63 8.33
CA MET A 1 -8.68 4.51 7.55
C MET A 1 -8.43 4.75 6.07
N LYS A 2 -7.94 3.73 5.35
CA LYS A 2 -7.66 3.77 3.90
C LYS A 2 -8.57 2.81 3.14
N THR A 3 -8.46 2.81 1.81
CA THR A 3 -9.19 1.91 0.89
C THR A 3 -8.24 0.91 0.24
N ILE A 4 -8.77 -0.22 -0.25
CA ILE A 4 -8.01 -1.18 -1.07
C ILE A 4 -7.33 -0.47 -2.25
N LYS A 5 -8.03 0.46 -2.91
CA LYS A 5 -7.48 1.24 -4.03
C LYS A 5 -6.26 2.07 -3.62
N GLN A 6 -6.30 2.71 -2.45
CA GLN A 6 -5.14 3.46 -1.93
C GLN A 6 -3.97 2.53 -1.60
N LEU A 7 -4.24 1.36 -1.00
CA LEU A 7 -3.20 0.37 -0.72
C LEU A 7 -2.56 -0.19 -1.99
N LYS A 8 -3.35 -0.45 -3.03
CA LYS A 8 -2.83 -0.86 -4.35
C LYS A 8 -1.96 0.23 -4.96
N LYS A 9 -2.41 1.50 -4.89
CA LYS A 9 -1.64 2.64 -5.40
C LYS A 9 -0.31 2.80 -4.67
N LEU A 10 -0.30 2.60 -3.34
CA LEU A 10 0.91 2.68 -2.51
C LEU A 10 2.03 1.81 -3.09
N ILE A 11 1.74 0.56 -3.41
CA ILE A 11 2.75 -0.41 -3.90
C ILE A 11 2.73 -0.58 -5.43
N ASN A 12 2.11 0.36 -6.15
CA ASN A 12 1.96 0.32 -7.61
C ASN A 12 1.39 -0.99 -8.18
N TYR A 13 0.35 -1.54 -7.54
CA TYR A 13 -0.28 -2.81 -7.93
C TYR A 13 -1.48 -2.59 -8.87
N ALA A 14 -1.43 -3.23 -10.05
CA ALA A 14 -2.36 -2.94 -11.15
C ALA A 14 -3.50 -3.96 -11.37
N GLN A 15 -3.42 -5.17 -10.79
CA GLN A 15 -4.40 -6.24 -11.04
C GLN A 15 -5.73 -6.00 -10.29
N THR A 16 -6.74 -6.87 -10.50
CA THR A 16 -8.05 -6.78 -9.83
C THR A 16 -7.95 -6.92 -8.31
N ASP A 17 -9.00 -6.53 -7.59
CA ASP A 17 -9.01 -6.61 -6.12
C ASP A 17 -8.96 -8.05 -5.60
N ASP A 18 -9.54 -9.01 -6.33
CA ASP A 18 -9.48 -10.43 -5.98
C ASP A 18 -8.04 -10.96 -6.07
N VAL A 19 -7.36 -10.69 -7.19
CA VAL A 19 -5.95 -11.07 -7.38
C VAL A 19 -5.04 -10.34 -6.39
N PHE A 20 -5.38 -9.10 -6.01
CA PHE A 20 -4.67 -8.37 -4.97
C PHE A 20 -4.82 -9.03 -3.59
N ARG A 21 -6.01 -9.52 -3.24
CA ARG A 21 -6.23 -10.25 -1.98
C ARG A 21 -5.45 -11.57 -1.95
N GLU A 22 -5.37 -12.28 -3.07
CA GLU A 22 -4.53 -13.48 -3.18
C GLU A 22 -3.03 -13.14 -3.03
N TYR A 23 -2.60 -12.03 -3.62
CA TYR A 23 -1.24 -11.53 -3.46
C TYR A 23 -0.90 -11.20 -1.99
N LEU A 24 -1.81 -10.54 -1.27
CA LEU A 24 -1.59 -10.28 0.17
C LEU A 24 -1.49 -11.57 0.99
N LYS A 25 -2.32 -12.57 0.68
CA LYS A 25 -2.23 -13.90 1.31
C LYS A 25 -0.92 -14.63 1.00
N SER A 26 -0.37 -14.46 -0.20
CA SER A 26 0.92 -15.07 -0.55
C SER A 26 2.07 -14.41 0.19
N LEU A 27 2.05 -13.09 0.38
CA LEU A 27 2.99 -12.37 1.24
C LEU A 27 2.90 -12.82 2.70
N GLU A 28 1.69 -13.00 3.22
CA GLU A 28 1.47 -13.52 4.57
C GLU A 28 2.01 -14.95 4.73
N SER A 29 1.69 -15.83 3.77
CA SER A 29 2.17 -17.22 3.76
C SER A 29 3.69 -17.32 3.68
N ALA A 30 4.34 -16.36 3.03
CA ALA A 30 5.79 -16.25 2.95
C ALA A 30 6.43 -15.61 4.21
N GLY A 31 5.63 -15.18 5.19
CA GLY A 31 6.10 -14.51 6.41
C GLY A 31 6.60 -13.08 6.18
N VAL A 32 6.24 -12.47 5.05
CA VAL A 32 6.68 -11.11 4.68
C VAL A 32 5.85 -10.04 5.41
N ILE A 33 4.58 -10.31 5.65
CA ILE A 33 3.66 -9.40 6.35
C ILE A 33 2.70 -10.18 7.24
N THR A 34 2.28 -9.59 8.36
CA THR A 34 1.21 -10.12 9.21
C THR A 34 -0.12 -9.44 8.88
N ILE A 35 -1.17 -10.24 8.66
CA ILE A 35 -2.54 -9.76 8.41
C ILE A 35 -3.46 -10.21 9.55
N ASN A 36 -3.98 -9.26 10.31
CA ASN A 36 -4.98 -9.48 11.35
C ASN A 36 -6.39 -9.42 10.77
N SER A 37 -7.35 -10.01 11.48
CA SER A 37 -8.76 -10.10 11.05
C SER A 37 -9.44 -8.75 10.77
N ASP A 38 -8.94 -7.66 11.36
CA ASP A 38 -9.46 -6.30 11.27
C ASP A 38 -8.66 -5.37 10.35
N ASP A 39 -7.51 -5.83 9.84
CA ASP A 39 -6.62 -5.05 8.97
C ASP A 39 -7.27 -4.70 7.64
N ILE A 40 -8.05 -5.64 7.09
CA ILE A 40 -8.69 -5.51 5.79
C ILE A 40 -10.14 -5.95 5.91
N THR A 41 -11.06 -5.05 5.61
CA THR A 41 -12.47 -5.37 5.40
C THR A 41 -12.79 -5.36 3.89
N GLU A 42 -14.04 -5.58 3.52
CA GLU A 42 -14.45 -5.39 2.13
C GLU A 42 -14.24 -3.95 1.64
N LYS A 43 -14.34 -2.96 2.54
CA LYS A 43 -14.41 -1.54 2.17
C LYS A 43 -13.23 -0.71 2.67
N SER A 44 -12.51 -1.19 3.67
CA SER A 44 -11.49 -0.41 4.36
C SER A 44 -10.23 -1.21 4.66
N VAL A 45 -9.14 -0.46 4.80
CA VAL A 45 -7.84 -0.92 5.26
C VAL A 45 -7.49 -0.10 6.50
N GLY A 46 -7.08 -0.77 7.57
CA GLY A 46 -6.58 -0.12 8.79
C GLY A 46 -5.32 0.70 8.51
N ASP A 47 -5.14 1.82 9.22
CA ASP A 47 -3.96 2.68 9.01
C ASP A 47 -2.68 1.93 9.41
N ASP A 48 -2.68 1.19 10.52
CA ASP A 48 -1.56 0.35 10.96
C ASP A 48 -1.16 -0.69 9.90
N PHE A 49 -2.14 -1.32 9.24
CA PHE A 49 -1.86 -2.28 8.17
C PHE A 49 -1.28 -1.59 6.93
N TYR A 50 -1.79 -0.41 6.59
CA TYR A 50 -1.28 0.39 5.49
C TYR A 50 0.19 0.78 5.72
N GLU A 51 0.56 1.15 6.95
CA GLU A 51 1.93 1.42 7.36
C GLU A 51 2.81 0.16 7.34
N ARG A 52 2.31 -0.98 7.82
CA ARG A 52 3.03 -2.27 7.71
C ARG A 52 3.35 -2.61 6.26
N VAL A 53 2.40 -2.44 5.35
CA VAL A 53 2.64 -2.66 3.92
C VAL A 53 3.67 -1.65 3.39
N ALA A 54 3.56 -0.36 3.71
CA ALA A 54 4.56 0.63 3.27
C ALA A 54 5.98 0.23 3.68
N ASN A 55 6.15 -0.18 4.94
CA ASN A 55 7.44 -0.60 5.49
C ASN A 55 8.01 -1.84 4.79
N VAL A 56 7.17 -2.84 4.49
CA VAL A 56 7.58 -4.05 3.74
C VAL A 56 8.14 -3.70 2.36
N PHE A 57 7.56 -2.69 1.70
CA PHE A 57 7.97 -2.25 0.37
C PHE A 57 9.00 -1.11 0.41
N GLY A 58 9.49 -0.70 1.58
CA GLY A 58 10.45 0.39 1.74
C GLY A 58 9.92 1.76 1.32
N ILE A 59 8.60 1.96 1.39
CA ILE A 59 7.94 3.20 0.99
C ILE A 59 7.86 4.14 2.20
N GLN A 60 8.44 5.33 2.06
CA GLN A 60 8.33 6.38 3.06
C GLN A 60 6.98 7.09 2.96
N LEU A 61 6.20 7.03 4.04
CA LEU A 61 4.86 7.65 4.12
C LEU A 61 4.88 9.11 4.57
N ASP A 62 5.98 9.53 5.21
CA ASP A 62 6.14 10.91 5.64
C ASP A 62 6.33 11.83 4.44
N ALA A 63 5.38 12.74 4.25
CA ALA A 63 5.38 13.70 3.14
C ALA A 63 6.55 14.69 3.24
N ASP A 64 7.06 14.95 4.45
CA ASP A 64 8.20 15.85 4.65
C ASP A 64 9.52 15.18 4.24
N LEU A 65 9.58 13.85 4.26
CA LEU A 65 10.73 13.06 3.83
C LEU A 65 10.60 12.53 2.40
N ASN A 66 9.43 12.70 1.77
CA ASN A 66 9.13 12.25 0.42
C ASN A 66 8.53 13.42 -0.39
N PRO A 67 9.32 14.48 -0.68
CA PRO A 67 8.81 15.63 -1.38
C PRO A 67 8.33 15.22 -2.76
N VAL A 68 7.05 15.46 -3.04
CA VAL A 68 6.54 15.43 -4.41
C VAL A 68 7.21 16.59 -5.13
N LEU A 69 8.32 16.30 -5.80
CA LEU A 69 8.94 17.27 -6.68
C LEU A 69 7.90 17.61 -7.74
N PRO A 70 7.54 18.91 -7.93
CA PRO A 70 6.69 19.29 -9.04
C PRO A 70 7.34 18.76 -10.31
N ASP A 71 6.55 18.08 -11.16
CA ASP A 71 7.00 17.68 -12.48
C ASP A 71 7.66 18.91 -13.09
N ALA A 72 8.95 18.78 -13.46
CA ALA A 72 9.69 19.88 -14.07
C ALA A 72 8.97 20.23 -15.37
N GLU A 73 8.03 21.18 -15.29
CA GLU A 73 7.42 21.80 -16.45
C GLU A 73 8.56 22.39 -17.23
N GLY A 74 8.79 21.81 -18.40
CA GLY A 74 9.93 22.12 -19.25
C GLY A 74 10.11 23.62 -19.39
N GLU A 75 11.23 24.12 -18.91
CA GLU A 75 11.75 25.43 -19.29
C GLU A 75 11.91 25.40 -20.83
N ARG A 76 10.99 26.09 -21.50
CA ARG A 76 11.10 26.48 -22.90
C ARG A 76 11.78 27.83 -22.99
#